data_AF-A0A2Z6RYZ3-F1
#
_entry.id   AF-A0A2Z6RYZ3-F1
#
_cell.length_a   1.000
_cell.length_b   1.000
_cell.length_c   1.000
_cell.angle_alpha   90.00
_cell.angle_beta   90.00
_cell.angle_gamma   90.00
#
_symmetry.space_group_name_H-M   'P 1'
#
loop_
_entity.id
_entity.type
_entity.pdbx_description
1 polymer ?
#
loop_
_entity_poly.entity_id
_entity_poly.type
_entity_poly.pdbx_seq_one_letter_code
_entity_poly.pdbx_strand_id
1 'polypeptide(L)'
;MNSSLANLTKNLGDNHPITTEYFKKQGYTTEQISLAYRKGVFPYEYITSHDRFKETELPPIQEFHSVFGGKISQEDYEHAQKVWKEFGCKNLGEYNDLLSQDRRA
;
A
#
# COMPACT_ATOMS: atom_id res chain seq x y z
N MET A 1 29.99 -20.54 -10.80
CA MET A 1 29.63 -20.59 -9.37
C MET A 1 28.79 -19.36 -9.10
N ASN A 2 27.48 -19.53 -9.02
CA ASN A 2 26.54 -18.44 -9.28
C ASN A 2 25.87 -18.07 -7.96
N SER A 3 26.65 -17.55 -7.01
CA SER A 3 26.19 -17.13 -5.69
C SER A 3 25.43 -15.79 -5.76
N SER A 4 24.49 -15.70 -6.71
CA SER A 4 23.78 -14.48 -7.07
C SER A 4 22.51 -14.32 -6.24
N LEU A 5 22.39 -13.16 -5.60
CA LEU A 5 21.20 -12.61 -4.93
C LEU A 5 20.63 -13.40 -3.73
N ALA A 6 20.37 -14.71 -3.86
CA ALA A 6 19.70 -15.54 -2.84
C ALA A 6 20.41 -15.59 -1.47
N ASN A 7 21.74 -15.41 -1.44
CA ASN A 7 22.49 -15.33 -0.18
C ASN A 7 22.40 -13.97 0.51
N LEU A 8 22.07 -12.90 -0.22
CA LEU A 8 21.81 -11.57 0.38
C LEU A 8 20.40 -11.54 0.98
N THR A 9 19.40 -12.11 0.29
CA THR A 9 18.01 -12.15 0.77
C THR A 9 17.88 -12.79 2.15
N LYS A 10 18.72 -13.78 2.49
CA LYS A 10 18.73 -14.41 3.83
C LYS A 10 19.12 -13.48 5.00
N ASN A 11 19.72 -12.32 4.74
CA ASN A 11 20.02 -11.33 5.79
C ASN A 11 18.93 -10.24 5.90
N LEU A 12 18.04 -10.13 4.90
CA LEU A 12 16.76 -9.45 5.06
C LEU A 12 15.80 -10.45 5.71
N GLY A 13 15.84 -10.56 7.03
CA GLY A 13 14.82 -11.33 7.74
C GLY A 13 13.43 -10.74 7.47
N ASP A 14 12.41 -11.58 7.31
CA ASP A 14 11.00 -11.15 7.15
C ASP A 14 10.48 -10.28 8.31
N ASN A 15 11.22 -10.26 9.43
CA ASN A 15 11.06 -9.24 10.45
C ASN A 15 11.82 -7.97 10.04
N HIS A 16 11.07 -6.91 9.79
CA HIS A 16 11.58 -5.56 9.52
C HIS A 16 11.45 -4.68 10.80
N PRO A 17 12.16 -4.98 11.91
CA PRO A 17 11.90 -4.35 13.22
C PRO A 17 12.20 -2.84 13.20
N ILE A 18 13.12 -2.39 12.34
CA ILE A 18 13.52 -0.98 12.23
C ILE A 18 12.33 -0.11 11.79
N THR A 19 11.61 -0.52 10.76
CA THR A 19 10.40 0.16 10.27
C THR A 19 9.23 0.02 11.23
N THR A 20 9.06 -1.14 11.89
CA THR A 20 8.02 -1.33 12.91
C THR A 20 8.22 -0.40 14.10
N GLU A 21 9.45 -0.27 14.61
CA GLU A 21 9.78 0.65 15.69
C GLU A 21 9.70 2.12 15.25
N TYR A 22 10.03 2.42 13.99
CA TYR A 22 9.86 3.77 13.42
C TYR A 22 8.39 4.18 13.38
N PHE A 23 7.50 3.34 12.84
CA PHE A 23 6.07 3.65 12.78
C PHE A 23 5.43 3.70 14.18
N LYS A 24 5.81 2.82 15.12
CA LYS A 24 5.39 2.92 16.52
C LYS A 24 5.82 4.26 17.15
N LYS A 25 7.04 4.74 16.88
CA LYS A 25 7.50 6.06 17.34
C LYS A 25 6.71 7.22 16.75
N GLN A 26 6.15 7.06 15.55
CA GLN A 26 5.23 8.02 14.93
C GLN A 26 3.78 7.90 15.45
N GLY A 27 3.50 6.95 16.36
CA GLY A 27 2.19 6.76 16.98
C GLY A 27 1.25 5.80 16.25
N TYR A 28 1.71 5.10 15.20
CA TYR A 28 0.89 4.12 14.49
C TYR A 28 0.71 2.81 15.29
N THR A 29 -0.47 2.22 15.18
CA THR A 29 -0.79 0.92 15.80
C THR A 29 -0.15 -0.24 15.05
N THR A 30 0.01 -1.39 15.71
CA THR A 30 0.51 -2.63 15.08
C THR A 30 -0.34 -3.04 13.86
N GLU A 31 -1.64 -2.76 13.88
CA GLU A 31 -2.55 -3.01 12.76
C GLU A 31 -2.25 -2.07 11.59
N GLN A 32 -2.16 -0.75 11.81
CA GLN A 32 -1.76 0.22 10.78
C GLN A 32 -0.39 -0.11 10.18
N ILE A 33 0.55 -0.58 10.98
CA ILE A 33 1.87 -1.04 10.54
C ILE A 33 1.76 -2.29 9.65
N SER A 34 0.97 -3.28 10.05
CA SER A 34 0.69 -4.47 9.23
C SER A 34 -0.07 -4.13 7.94
N LEU A 35 -0.89 -3.07 7.96
CA LEU A 35 -1.61 -2.57 6.80
C LEU A 35 -0.67 -1.88 5.80
N ALA A 36 0.34 -1.14 6.29
CA ALA A 36 1.37 -0.51 5.48
C ALA A 36 2.26 -1.55 4.77
N TYR A 37 2.87 -2.49 5.52
CA TYR A 37 3.75 -3.53 4.96
C TYR A 37 3.11 -4.40 3.86
N ARG A 38 1.78 -4.56 3.88
CA ARG A 38 1.09 -5.28 2.80
C ARG A 38 0.91 -4.32 1.62
N LYS A 39 1.64 -4.61 0.54
CA LYS A 39 1.62 -3.92 -0.76
C LYS A 39 0.27 -3.26 -1.05
N GLY A 40 0.27 -1.92 -0.99
CA GLY A 40 -0.86 -1.11 -1.38
C GLY A 40 -1.35 -1.37 -2.79
N VAL A 41 -2.68 -1.30 -2.96
CA VAL A 41 -3.34 -1.44 -4.26
C VAL A 41 -3.97 -0.11 -4.62
N PHE A 42 -3.76 0.34 -5.86
CA PHE A 42 -4.16 1.67 -6.30
C PHE A 42 -4.70 1.62 -7.74
N PRO A 43 -5.80 2.32 -8.04
CA PRO A 43 -6.47 2.24 -9.34
C PRO A 43 -5.84 3.23 -10.33
N TYR A 44 -4.62 2.95 -10.78
CA TYR A 44 -3.86 3.86 -11.68
C TYR A 44 -4.65 4.23 -12.95
N GLU A 45 -5.39 3.28 -13.54
CA GLU A 45 -6.22 3.50 -14.74
C GLU A 45 -7.42 4.42 -14.48
N TYR A 46 -7.93 4.46 -13.24
CA TYR A 46 -9.04 5.35 -12.86
C TYR A 46 -8.59 6.81 -12.75
N ILE A 47 -7.35 7.04 -12.34
CA ILE A 47 -6.75 8.37 -12.11
C ILE A 47 -6.31 9.00 -13.44
N THR A 48 -7.31 9.29 -14.27
CA THR A 48 -7.18 9.91 -15.59
C THR A 48 -7.02 11.43 -15.57
N SER A 49 -7.22 12.07 -14.42
CA SER A 49 -7.22 13.53 -14.27
C SER A 49 -6.98 13.95 -12.82
N HIS A 50 -6.46 15.16 -12.59
CA HIS A 50 -6.16 15.63 -11.25
C HIS A 50 -7.40 15.73 -10.34
N ASP A 51 -8.57 15.99 -10.89
CA ASP A 51 -9.83 15.99 -10.14
C ASP A 51 -10.22 14.60 -9.59
N ARG A 52 -9.76 13.50 -10.20
CA ARG A 52 -9.93 12.15 -9.66
C ARG A 52 -9.21 11.98 -8.32
N PHE A 53 -8.05 12.62 -8.11
CA PHE A 53 -7.38 12.61 -6.80
C PHE A 53 -8.18 13.35 -5.71
N LYS A 54 -9.11 14.24 -6.07
CA LYS A 54 -9.97 14.97 -5.13
C LYS A 54 -11.23 14.19 -4.73
N GLU A 55 -11.53 13.07 -5.40
CA GLU A 55 -12.67 12.24 -5.03
C GLU A 55 -12.49 11.68 -3.61
N THR A 56 -13.57 11.78 -2.84
CA THR A 56 -13.60 11.45 -1.41
C THR A 56 -14.00 10.01 -1.11
N GLU A 57 -14.02 9.17 -2.14
CA GLU A 57 -14.46 7.78 -2.08
C GLU A 57 -13.49 6.90 -2.87
N LEU A 58 -13.36 5.63 -2.47
CA LEU A 58 -12.65 4.63 -3.27
C LEU A 58 -13.52 4.24 -4.47
N PRO A 59 -12.97 4.16 -5.70
CA PRO A 59 -13.69 3.59 -6.83
C PRO A 59 -13.97 2.09 -6.58
N PRO A 60 -14.89 1.47 -7.34
CA PRO A 60 -15.24 0.04 -7.19
C PRO A 60 -14.04 -0.90 -7.35
N ILE A 61 -14.23 -2.21 -7.19
CA ILE A 61 -13.17 -3.22 -7.47
C ILE A 61 -12.88 -3.39 -8.97
N GLN A 62 -13.79 -2.91 -9.83
CA GLN A 62 -13.46 -2.54 -11.21
C GLN A 62 -12.64 -1.24 -11.25
N GLU A 63 -11.87 -1.02 -12.29
CA GLU A 63 -10.96 0.13 -12.45
C GLU A 63 -9.77 0.11 -11.45
N PHE A 64 -9.84 -0.67 -10.36
CA PHE A 64 -8.69 -1.33 -9.72
C PHE A 64 -8.13 -2.45 -10.61
N HIS A 65 -7.74 -2.07 -11.82
CA HIS A 65 -7.10 -2.94 -12.80
C HIS A 65 -5.61 -2.61 -12.85
N SER A 66 -4.76 -3.62 -12.66
CA SER A 66 -3.33 -3.46 -12.85
C SER A 66 -3.03 -3.38 -14.35
N VAL A 67 -2.20 -2.42 -14.77
CA VAL A 67 -1.78 -2.17 -16.17
C VAL A 67 -1.30 -3.44 -16.89
N PHE A 68 -0.79 -4.42 -16.15
CA PHE A 68 -0.36 -5.72 -16.66
C PHE A 68 -1.48 -6.79 -16.74
N GLY A 69 -2.75 -6.39 -16.78
CA GLY A 69 -3.91 -7.30 -16.86
C GLY A 69 -4.22 -8.06 -15.56
N GLY A 70 -3.57 -7.70 -14.46
CA GLY A 70 -3.84 -8.28 -13.14
C GLY A 70 -5.14 -7.74 -12.55
N LYS A 71 -6.15 -8.61 -12.41
CA LYS A 71 -7.29 -8.34 -11.52
C LYS A 71 -6.82 -8.42 -10.08
N ILE A 72 -7.30 -7.51 -9.24
CA ILE A 72 -7.05 -7.57 -7.79
C ILE A 72 -8.02 -8.57 -7.15
N SER A 73 -7.61 -9.22 -6.07
CA SER A 73 -8.51 -10.11 -5.32
C SER A 73 -9.49 -9.29 -4.48
N GLN A 74 -10.63 -9.87 -4.14
CA GLN A 74 -11.59 -9.23 -3.22
C GLN A 74 -10.92 -8.87 -1.88
N GLU A 75 -10.06 -9.75 -1.37
CA GLU A 75 -9.28 -9.55 -0.14
C GLU A 75 -8.28 -8.38 -0.22
N ASP A 76 -7.83 -8.01 -1.42
CA ASP A 76 -6.95 -6.86 -1.64
C ASP A 76 -7.75 -5.55 -1.71
N TYR A 77 -8.98 -5.61 -2.25
CA TYR A 77 -9.90 -4.48 -2.23
C TYR A 77 -10.43 -4.20 -0.81
N GLU A 78 -10.78 -5.24 -0.05
CA GLU A 78 -11.12 -5.13 1.37
C GLU A 78 -9.95 -4.57 2.20
N HIS A 79 -8.70 -4.92 1.84
CA HIS A 79 -7.51 -4.32 2.44
C HIS A 79 -7.41 -2.82 2.11
N ALA A 80 -7.63 -2.42 0.86
CA ALA A 80 -7.66 -1.01 0.47
C ALA A 80 -8.74 -0.22 1.23
N GLN A 81 -9.94 -0.77 1.39
CA GLN A 81 -11.02 -0.18 2.18
C GLN A 81 -10.67 -0.06 3.66
N LYS A 82 -10.02 -1.08 4.26
CA LYS A 82 -9.52 -1.00 5.65
C LYS A 82 -8.49 0.11 5.79
N VAL A 83 -7.45 0.14 4.95
CA VAL A 83 -6.41 1.20 4.96
C VAL A 83 -7.06 2.58 4.87
N TRP A 84 -7.95 2.80 3.90
CA TRP A 84 -8.65 4.08 3.74
C TRP A 84 -9.38 4.53 5.02
N LYS A 85 -10.05 3.60 5.70
CA LYS A 85 -10.78 3.86 6.93
C LYS A 85 -9.87 4.05 8.15
N GLU A 86 -8.87 3.18 8.35
CA GLU A 86 -7.96 3.19 9.50
C GLU A 86 -7.03 4.40 9.52
N PHE A 87 -6.69 4.94 8.35
CA PHE A 87 -5.89 6.15 8.20
C PHE A 87 -6.75 7.41 7.97
N GLY A 88 -8.07 7.27 7.86
CA GLY A 88 -9.01 8.38 7.72
C GLY A 88 -8.82 9.20 6.44
N CYS A 89 -8.40 8.56 5.35
CA CYS A 89 -8.14 9.21 4.07
C CYS A 89 -9.39 9.95 3.59
N LYS A 90 -9.25 11.23 3.29
CA LYS A 90 -10.37 12.07 2.83
C LYS A 90 -10.49 12.08 1.32
N ASN A 91 -9.44 11.70 0.59
CA ASN A 91 -9.41 11.71 -0.86
C ASN A 91 -8.37 10.74 -1.45
N LEU A 92 -8.51 10.43 -2.74
CA LEU A 92 -7.61 9.51 -3.45
C LEU A 92 -6.15 10.01 -3.53
N GLY A 93 -5.91 11.32 -3.41
CA GLY A 93 -4.57 11.91 -3.25
C GLY A 93 -3.90 11.51 -1.93
N GLU A 94 -4.57 11.71 -0.80
CA GLU A 94 -4.08 11.30 0.53
C GLU A 94 -3.81 9.79 0.58
N TYR A 95 -4.67 8.99 -0.04
CA TYR A 95 -4.46 7.54 -0.15
C TYR A 95 -3.25 7.18 -1.03
N ASN A 96 -3.07 7.83 -2.18
CA ASN A 96 -1.89 7.66 -3.03
C ASN A 96 -0.59 8.01 -2.30
N ASP A 97 -0.58 9.13 -1.57
CA ASP A 97 0.58 9.60 -0.83
C ASP A 97 0.96 8.63 0.29
N LEU A 98 -0.03 8.08 1.00
CA LEU A 98 0.18 7.02 1.98
C LEU A 98 0.83 5.77 1.37
N LEU A 99 0.31 5.28 0.24
CA LEU A 99 0.89 4.14 -0.49
C LEU A 99 2.28 4.46 -1.10
N SER A 100 2.60 5.73 -1.28
CA SER A 100 3.89 6.21 -1.77
C SER A 100 4.92 6.42 -0.65
N GLN A 101 4.46 6.65 0.59
CA GLN A 101 5.31 6.74 1.78
C GLN A 101 5.82 5.37 2.23
N ASP A 102 4.97 4.33 2.19
CA ASP A 102 5.37 2.96 2.54
C ASP A 102 6.54 2.45 1.68
N ARG A 103 6.51 2.70 0.36
CA ARG A 103 7.55 2.30 -0.60
C ARG A 103 8.85 3.11 -0.54
N ARG A 104 9.07 3.92 0.50
CA ARG A 104 10.26 4.77 0.68
C ARG A 104 11.14 4.39 1.89
N ALA A 105 10.81 3.31 2.59
CA ALA A 105 11.56 2.79 3.74
C ALA A 105 12.55 1.66 3.36
#